data_AF-A0A2E5ZPE2-F1
#
_entry.id   AF-A0A2E5ZPE2-F1
#
_cell.length_a   1.000
_cell.length_b   1.000
_cell.length_c   1.000
_cell.angle_alpha   90.00
_cell.angle_beta   90.00
_cell.angle_gamma   90.00
#
_symmetry.space_group_name_H-M   'P 1'
#
loop_
_entity.id
_entity.type
_entity.pdbx_description
1 polymer ?
#
loop_
_entity_poly.entity_id
_entity_poly.type
_entity_poly.pdbx_seq_one_letter_code
_entity_poly.pdbx_strand_id
1 'polypeptide(L)'
;MTKKDDLYKKALKDFDVKLDRRLTLSQLQDQITRLEKEKKDPKKEIPKLKPKRVRNVITGNEFDYHELFAGDPDLQVIEWEE
;
A
#
# COMPACT_ATOMS: atom_id res chain seq x y z
N MET A 1 36.05 -0.45 11.39
CA MET A 1 34.58 -0.44 11.25
C MET A 1 34.20 0.66 10.28
N THR A 2 33.45 0.33 9.24
CA THR A 2 33.11 1.25 8.15
C THR A 2 31.70 1.82 8.37
N LYS A 3 31.49 3.12 8.11
CA LYS A 3 30.16 3.77 8.25
C LYS A 3 29.02 3.03 7.52
N LYS A 4 29.34 2.27 6.46
CA LYS A 4 28.39 1.42 5.74
C LYS A 4 27.94 0.19 6.55
N ASP A 5 28.82 -0.41 7.35
CA ASP A 5 28.49 -1.52 8.23
C ASP A 5 27.55 -1.08 9.36
N ASP A 6 27.74 0.12 9.89
CA ASP A 6 26.84 0.69 10.90
C ASP A 6 25.44 0.92 10.33
N LEU A 7 25.34 1.44 9.08
CA LEU A 7 24.06 1.56 8.38
C LEU A 7 23.41 0.20 8.11
N TYR A 8 24.19 -0.80 7.71
CA TYR A 8 23.69 -2.16 7.48
C TYR A 8 23.14 -2.78 8.77
N LYS A 9 23.86 -2.65 9.89
CA LYS A 9 23.41 -3.14 11.19
C LYS A 9 22.15 -2.42 11.67
N LYS A 10 22.07 -1.10 11.46
CA LYS A 10 20.90 -0.30 11.81
C LYS A 10 19.67 -0.75 10.99
N ALA A 11 19.81 -0.92 9.67
CA ALA A 11 18.73 -1.38 8.80
C ALA A 11 18.17 -2.74 9.22
N LEU A 12 19.09 -3.70 9.46
CA LEU A 12 18.73 -5.06 9.83
C LEU A 12 18.08 -5.10 11.22
N LYS A 13 18.55 -4.29 12.17
CA LYS A 13 18.01 -4.25 13.53
C LYS A 13 16.66 -3.53 13.61
N ASP A 14 16.51 -2.41 12.92
CA ASP A 14 15.37 -1.50 13.11
C ASP A 14 14.22 -1.74 12.10
N PHE A 15 14.53 -2.35 10.96
CA PHE A 15 13.60 -2.56 9.84
C PHE A 15 13.62 -3.99 9.28
N ASP A 16 14.49 -4.88 9.77
CA ASP A 16 14.73 -6.24 9.23
C ASP A 16 15.12 -6.26 7.73
N VAL A 17 15.62 -5.13 7.21
CA VAL A 17 16.01 -5.00 5.79
C VAL A 17 17.51 -5.19 5.62
N LYS A 18 17.90 -6.07 4.70
CA LYS A 18 19.29 -6.25 4.27
C LYS A 18 19.65 -5.22 3.21
N LEU A 19 20.45 -4.22 3.58
CA LEU A 19 20.98 -3.23 2.64
C LEU A 19 22.06 -3.82 1.72
N ASP A 20 22.03 -3.47 0.43
CA ASP A 20 23.08 -3.91 -0.50
C ASP A 20 24.41 -3.17 -0.26
N ARG A 21 25.41 -3.91 0.21
CA ARG A 21 26.75 -3.38 0.54
C ARG A 21 27.54 -2.90 -0.68
N ARG A 22 27.12 -3.26 -1.90
CA ARG A 22 27.70 -2.79 -3.17
C ARG A 22 27.34 -1.33 -3.43
N LEU A 23 26.29 -0.81 -2.78
CA LEU A 23 25.84 0.56 -2.96
C LEU A 23 26.77 1.57 -2.28
N THR A 24 26.69 2.82 -2.77
CA THR A 24 27.42 3.95 -2.18
C THR A 24 26.81 4.33 -0.84
N LEU A 25 27.59 5.03 0.01
CA LEU A 25 27.12 5.45 1.33
C LEU A 25 25.88 6.35 1.24
N SER A 26 25.80 7.22 0.23
CA SER A 26 24.62 8.08 -0.02
C SER A 26 23.37 7.24 -0.30
N GLN A 27 23.47 6.25 -1.19
CA GLN A 27 22.34 5.38 -1.52
C GLN A 27 21.84 4.57 -0.32
N LEU A 28 22.77 4.14 0.55
CA LEU A 28 22.41 3.45 1.79
C LEU A 28 21.68 4.37 2.78
N GLN A 29 22.11 5.64 2.90
CA GLN A 29 21.44 6.63 3.74
C GLN A 29 20.05 6.99 3.21
N ASP A 30 19.89 7.13 1.90
CA ASP A 30 18.59 7.35 1.26
C ASP A 30 17.62 6.20 1.55
N GLN A 31 18.08 4.94 1.46
CA GLN A 31 17.24 3.78 1.78
C GLN A 31 16.77 3.78 3.23
N ILE A 32 17.67 4.05 4.18
CA ILE A 32 17.32 4.18 5.60
C ILE A 32 16.30 5.29 5.82
N THR A 33 16.48 6.45 5.17
CA THR A 33 15.58 7.61 5.33
C THR A 33 14.17 7.29 4.83
N ARG A 34 14.05 6.52 3.74
CA ARG A 34 12.75 6.03 3.24
C ARG A 34 12.10 5.05 4.21
N LEU A 35 12.87 4.09 4.72
CA LEU A 35 12.38 3.11 5.71
C LEU A 35 11.92 3.81 7.00
N GLU A 36 12.65 4.81 7.49
CA GLU A 36 12.26 5.64 8.63
C GLU A 36 10.96 6.40 8.37
N LYS A 37 10.73 6.88 7.14
CA LYS A 37 9.49 7.55 6.74
C LYS A 37 8.31 6.58 6.65
N GLU A 38 8.49 5.41 6.05
CA GLU A 38 7.45 4.38 5.95
C GLU A 38 7.07 3.78 7.30
N LYS A 39 8.03 3.65 8.23
CA LYS A 39 7.75 3.20 9.60
C LYS A 39 6.99 4.24 10.43
N LYS A 40 7.21 5.54 10.19
CA LYS A 40 6.50 6.64 10.88
C LYS A 40 5.12 6.90 10.30
N ASP A 41 4.96 6.66 9.00
CA ASP A 41 3.70 6.80 8.28
C ASP A 41 3.39 5.47 7.61
N PRO A 42 2.98 4.44 8.40
CA PRO A 42 2.43 3.24 7.79
C PRO A 42 1.21 3.74 7.05
N LYS A 43 1.28 3.79 5.71
CA LYS A 43 0.16 4.20 4.86
C LYS A 43 -1.08 3.57 5.45
N LYS A 44 -1.94 4.38 6.07
CA LYS A 44 -3.21 3.91 6.63
C LYS A 44 -3.80 3.05 5.55
N GLU A 45 -3.98 1.76 5.83
CA GLU A 45 -4.77 0.92 4.95
C GLU A 45 -6.11 1.63 4.86
N ILE A 46 -6.33 2.30 3.73
CA ILE A 46 -7.60 2.93 3.44
C ILE A 46 -8.56 1.75 3.50
N PRO A 47 -9.53 1.70 4.44
CA PRO A 47 -10.48 0.61 4.47
C PRO A 47 -11.05 0.55 3.05
N LYS A 48 -10.84 -0.60 2.40
CA LYS A 48 -11.38 -0.83 1.07
C LYS A 48 -12.88 -0.94 1.29
N LEU A 49 -13.56 0.22 1.26
CA LEU A 49 -15.01 0.30 1.29
C LEU A 49 -15.51 -0.72 0.27
N LYS A 50 -16.24 -1.72 0.75
CA LYS A 50 -16.78 -2.73 -0.15
C LYS A 50 -18.03 -2.13 -0.78
N PRO A 51 -18.16 -2.14 -2.10
CA PRO A 51 -19.43 -1.76 -2.69
C PRO A 51 -20.51 -2.69 -2.14
N LYS A 52 -21.63 -2.10 -1.70
CA LYS A 52 -22.74 -2.80 -1.06
C LYS A 52 -23.93 -2.93 -1.98
N ARG A 53 -24.26 -1.85 -2.69
CA ARG A 53 -25.31 -1.84 -3.72
C ARG A 53 -24.82 -1.19 -5.00
N VAL A 54 -25.25 -1.77 -6.10
CA VAL A 54 -25.00 -1.27 -7.45
C VAL A 54 -26.32 -0.99 -8.16
N ARG A 55 -26.27 -0.02 -9.07
CA ARG A 55 -27.34 0.31 -10.00
C ARG A 55 -26.86 0.08 -11.41
N ASN A 56 -27.62 -0.66 -12.20
CA ASN A 56 -27.33 -0.82 -13.61
C ASN A 56 -27.70 0.46 -14.37
N VAL A 57 -26.75 1.05 -15.08
CA VAL A 57 -26.87 2.34 -15.77
C VAL A 57 -27.79 2.23 -17.00
N ILE A 58 -27.87 1.06 -17.63
CA ILE A 58 -28.68 0.81 -18.82
C ILE A 58 -30.15 0.57 -18.44
N THR A 59 -30.39 -0.29 -17.45
CA THR A 59 -31.74 -0.74 -17.07
C THR A 59 -32.32 0.03 -15.88
N GLY A 60 -31.49 0.74 -15.13
CA GLY A 60 -31.87 1.49 -13.94
C GLY A 60 -32.11 0.64 -12.68
N ASN A 61 -31.98 -0.69 -12.77
CA ASN A 61 -32.24 -1.62 -11.66
C ASN A 61 -31.18 -1.52 -10.55
N GLU A 62 -31.62 -1.60 -9.31
CA GLU A 62 -30.77 -1.55 -8.11
C GLU A 62 -30.73 -2.93 -7.43
N PHE A 63 -29.54 -3.40 -7.07
CA PHE A 63 -29.33 -4.69 -6.42
C PHE A 63 -28.05 -4.71 -5.59
N ASP A 64 -27.92 -5.72 -4.73
CA ASP A 64 -26.74 -5.87 -3.87
C ASP A 64 -25.50 -6.23 -4.69
N TYR A 65 -24.36 -5.63 -4.34
CA TYR A 65 -23.10 -5.86 -5.02
C TYR A 65 -22.63 -7.30 -4.81
N HIS A 66 -22.16 -7.90 -5.89
CA HIS A 66 -21.50 -9.19 -5.89
C HIS A 66 -20.13 -9.04 -6.54
N GLU A 67 -19.12 -9.77 -6.06
CA GLU A 67 -17.75 -9.71 -6.59
C GLU A 67 -17.64 -10.04 -8.09
N LEU A 68 -18.65 -10.70 -8.67
CA LEU A 68 -18.74 -11.00 -10.11
C LEU A 68 -18.98 -9.74 -10.95
N PHE A 69 -19.46 -8.66 -10.34
CA PHE A 69 -19.70 -7.36 -10.95
C PHE A 69 -18.46 -6.44 -10.89
N ALA A 70 -17.36 -6.90 -10.30
CA ALA A 70 -16.13 -6.12 -10.19
C ALA A 70 -15.59 -5.79 -11.60
N GLY A 71 -15.60 -4.51 -11.95
CA GLY A 71 -15.11 -4.03 -13.26
C GLY A 71 -16.16 -4.01 -14.37
N ASP A 72 -17.45 -4.23 -14.05
CA ASP A 72 -18.54 -4.06 -15.00
C ASP A 72 -18.82 -2.56 -15.24
N PRO A 73 -18.65 -2.05 -16.49
CA PRO A 73 -18.87 -0.64 -16.81
C PRO A 73 -20.35 -0.24 -16.75
N ASP A 74 -21.27 -1.20 -16.81
CA ASP A 74 -22.71 -0.96 -16.81
C ASP A 74 -23.27 -0.82 -15.38
N LEU A 75 -22.45 -1.05 -14.36
CA LEU A 75 -22.85 -1.04 -12.95
C LEU A 75 -22.20 0.11 -12.19
N GLN A 76 -23.04 0.96 -11.58
CA GLN A 76 -22.61 2.07 -10.74
C GLN A 76 -22.83 1.73 -9.27
N VAL A 77 -21.78 1.81 -8.44
CA VAL A 77 -21.92 1.65 -6.99
C VAL A 77 -22.66 2.84 -6.41
N ILE A 78 -23.80 2.57 -5.77
CA ILE A 78 -24.67 3.58 -5.14
C ILE A 78 -24.57 3.56 -3.61
N GLU A 79 -24.16 2.43 -3.02
CA GLU A 79 -23.97 2.30 -1.58
C GLU A 79 -22.67 1.54 -1.29
N TRP A 80 -21.94 1.97 -0.27
CA TRP A 80 -20.69 1.36 0.20
C TRP A 80 -20.88 0.85 1.63
N GLU A 81 -20.33 -0.34 1.93
CA GLU A 81 -20.25 -0.91 3.27
C GLU A 81 -18.87 -0.65 3.87
N GLU A 82 -18.85 -0.21 5.13
CA GLU A 82 -17.64 0.00 5.95
C GLU A 82 -17.06 -1.31 6.48
#